data_AF-A0A6N8BPQ4-F1
#
_entry.id   AF-A0A6N8BPQ4-F1
#
_cell.length_a   1.000
_cell.length_b   1.000
_cell.length_c   1.000
_cell.angle_alpha   90.00
_cell.angle_beta   90.00
_cell.angle_gamma   90.00
#
_symmetry.space_group_name_H-M   'P 1'
#
loop_
_entity.id
_entity.type
_entity.pdbx_description
1 polymer ?
#
loop_
_entity_poly.entity_id
_entity_poly.type
_entity_poly.pdbx_seq_one_letter_code
_entity_poly.pdbx_strand_id
1 'polypeptide(L)'
;MAITQDFIYGFGGFGGYPSRCLIRILDEADKPLVVICSQMANKPGTSVTNAAEIISKSIQEYLAQDSLPLCAAIQRYIKTSKLTTILDDLITRLKESKTHTIFTLESIKLALEYRESQIARLRKVKELIWVEHYNASLGLNLGYEYMEVSFVPGTWGPKWTGTTISALSESTGYPIAEFQIDPSAVHLP
;
A
#
# COMPACT_ATOMS: atom_id res chain seq x y z
N MET A 1 -11.36 -9.40 -6.00
CA MET A 1 -10.78 -8.94 -7.28
C MET A 1 -9.38 -8.47 -6.99
N ALA A 2 -8.39 -8.92 -7.75
CA ALA A 2 -7.04 -8.37 -7.70
C ALA A 2 -7.09 -6.93 -8.21
N ILE A 3 -6.58 -6.00 -7.42
CA ILE A 3 -6.31 -4.65 -7.91
C ILE A 3 -4.82 -4.63 -8.27
N THR A 4 -4.55 -4.65 -9.57
CA THR A 4 -3.24 -4.32 -10.13
C THR A 4 -3.30 -2.87 -10.58
N GLN A 5 -2.50 -2.01 -9.95
CA GLN A 5 -2.45 -0.59 -10.26
C GLN A 5 -1.03 -0.16 -10.60
N ASP A 6 -0.88 0.45 -11.78
CA ASP A 6 0.39 0.95 -12.28
C ASP A 6 0.35 2.48 -12.39
N PHE A 7 1.39 3.15 -11.91
CA PHE A 7 1.56 4.59 -12.13
C PHE A 7 3.03 5.02 -12.05
N ILE A 8 3.34 6.15 -12.67
CA ILE A 8 4.66 6.76 -12.59
C ILE A 8 4.71 7.64 -11.35
N TYR A 9 5.69 7.38 -10.48
CA TYR A 9 5.96 8.16 -9.29
C TYR A 9 7.20 9.04 -9.50
N GLY A 10 7.03 10.35 -9.28
CA GLY A 10 8.12 11.33 -9.34
C GLY A 10 8.73 11.57 -7.97
N PHE A 11 10.06 11.66 -7.90
CA PHE A 11 10.79 11.94 -6.66
C PHE A 11 12.04 12.80 -6.93
N GLY A 12 12.57 13.42 -5.87
CA GLY A 12 13.77 14.25 -5.94
C GLY A 12 15.04 13.39 -5.98
N GLY A 13 15.89 13.61 -6.99
CA GLY A 13 17.24 13.06 -7.08
C GLY A 13 18.32 13.98 -6.51
N PHE A 14 19.58 13.62 -6.71
CA PHE A 14 20.71 14.41 -6.20
C PHE A 14 20.67 15.84 -6.74
N GLY A 15 20.95 16.83 -5.89
CA GLY A 15 20.94 18.24 -6.27
C GLY A 15 19.56 18.77 -6.72
N GLY A 16 18.47 18.07 -6.40
CA GLY A 16 17.11 18.47 -6.77
C GLY A 16 16.70 18.08 -8.19
N TYR A 17 17.53 17.33 -8.92
CA TYR A 17 17.17 16.84 -10.26
C TYR A 17 16.01 15.84 -10.16
N PRO A 18 14.91 16.04 -10.90
CA PRO A 18 13.76 15.15 -10.83
C PRO A 18 14.13 13.75 -11.32
N SER A 19 13.56 12.74 -10.65
CA SER A 19 13.67 11.33 -10.99
C SER A 19 12.29 10.70 -11.02
N ARG A 20 12.16 9.57 -11.72
CA ARG A 20 10.89 8.86 -11.86
C ARG A 20 11.11 7.34 -11.75
N CYS A 21 10.12 6.66 -11.20
CA CYS A 21 10.02 5.20 -11.19
C CYS A 21 8.59 4.79 -11.56
N LEU A 22 8.44 3.55 -12.04
CA LEU A 22 7.13 2.92 -12.18
C LEU A 22 6.82 2.19 -10.88
N ILE A 23 5.65 2.47 -10.31
CA ILE A 23 5.10 1.76 -9.15
C ILE A 23 3.98 0.85 -9.66
N ARG A 24 4.09 -0.45 -9.36
CA ARG A 24 3.00 -1.41 -9.47
C ARG A 24 2.56 -1.85 -8.10
N ILE A 25 1.27 -1.88 -7.86
CA ILE A 25 0.66 -2.32 -6.60
C ILE A 25 -0.19 -3.55 -6.88
N LEU A 26 0.07 -4.63 -6.14
CA LEU A 26 -0.72 -5.86 -6.17
C LEU A 26 -1.46 -5.99 -4.85
N ASP A 27 -2.79 -5.91 -4.91
CA ASP A 27 -3.65 -5.93 -3.72
C ASP A 27 -4.85 -6.86 -3.91
N GLU A 28 -4.70 -8.11 -3.45
CA GLU A 28 -5.76 -9.11 -3.32
C GLU A 28 -6.07 -9.38 -1.85
N ALA A 29 -7.36 -9.49 -1.48
CA ALA A 29 -7.81 -9.59 -0.09
C ALA A 29 -7.05 -10.66 0.74
N ASP A 30 -6.83 -11.85 0.16
CA ASP A 30 -6.23 -13.01 0.84
C ASP A 30 -4.73 -13.19 0.57
N LYS A 31 -4.07 -12.22 -0.07
CA LYS A 31 -2.64 -12.23 -0.38
C LYS A 31 -1.92 -11.05 0.27
N PRO A 32 -0.60 -11.14 0.51
CA PRO A 32 0.17 -9.98 0.96
C PRO A 32 0.04 -8.82 -0.03
N LEU A 33 0.17 -7.60 0.49
CA LEU A 33 0.29 -6.41 -0.36
C LEU A 33 1.72 -6.36 -0.91
N VAL A 34 1.85 -6.27 -2.23
CA VAL A 34 3.15 -6.18 -2.88
C VAL A 34 3.26 -4.86 -3.62
N VAL A 35 4.37 -4.17 -3.44
CA VAL A 35 4.72 -2.98 -4.22
C VAL A 35 5.99 -3.25 -4.99
N ILE A 36 5.92 -3.09 -6.32
CA ILE A 36 7.05 -3.24 -7.21
C ILE A 36 7.48 -1.85 -7.68
N CYS A 37 8.69 -1.44 -7.30
CA CYS A 37 9.33 -0.19 -7.70
C CYS A 37 10.34 -0.46 -8.82
N SER A 38 9.99 -0.07 -10.03
CA SER A 38 10.82 -0.28 -11.21
C SER A 38 11.61 0.96 -11.57
N GLN A 39 12.93 0.80 -11.71
CA GLN A 39 13.81 1.85 -12.20
C GLN A 39 13.51 2.20 -13.66
N MET A 40 13.32 3.48 -13.97
CA MET A 40 13.20 3.95 -15.36
C MET A 40 14.58 4.07 -16.04
N ALA A 41 14.62 3.81 -17.35
CA ALA A 41 15.84 3.88 -18.15
C ALA A 41 16.34 5.31 -18.42
N ASN A 42 15.44 6.30 -18.37
CA ASN A 42 15.74 7.69 -18.75
C ASN A 42 16.47 8.45 -17.63
N LYS A 43 17.81 8.48 -17.71
CA LYS A 43 18.76 9.38 -17.02
C LYS A 43 18.21 10.00 -15.72
N PRO A 44 17.95 9.20 -14.69
CA PRO A 44 17.34 9.70 -13.48
C PRO A 44 18.36 10.56 -12.71
N GLY A 45 17.89 11.58 -11.99
CA GLY A 45 18.72 12.34 -11.06
C GLY A 45 19.29 11.50 -9.91
N THR A 46 18.71 10.34 -9.60
CA THR A 46 19.26 9.29 -8.72
C THR A 46 18.58 7.93 -8.97
N SER A 47 19.12 6.83 -8.46
CA SER A 47 18.50 5.50 -8.58
C SER A 47 17.37 5.30 -7.55
N VAL A 48 16.45 4.39 -7.86
CA VAL A 48 15.42 3.89 -6.93
C VAL A 48 16.06 3.30 -5.69
N THR A 49 17.21 2.63 -5.82
CA THR A 49 18.00 2.07 -4.71
C THR A 49 18.43 3.17 -3.73
N ASN A 50 18.92 4.30 -4.23
CA ASN A 50 19.36 5.41 -3.39
C ASN A 50 18.18 6.15 -2.74
N ALA A 51 17.02 6.16 -3.39
CA ALA A 51 15.81 6.81 -2.91
C ALA A 51 14.81 5.83 -2.26
N ALA A 52 15.21 4.57 -2.02
CA ALA A 52 14.31 3.48 -1.64
C ALA A 52 13.50 3.81 -0.39
N GLU A 53 14.14 4.39 0.63
CA GLU A 53 13.49 4.83 1.86
C GLU A 53 12.42 5.89 1.60
N ILE A 54 12.76 6.95 0.86
CA ILE A 54 11.87 8.08 0.61
C ILE A 54 10.67 7.64 -0.23
N ILE A 55 10.92 6.85 -1.28
CA ILE A 55 9.86 6.32 -2.15
C ILE A 55 8.97 5.38 -1.34
N SER A 56 9.54 4.38 -0.65
CA SER A 56 8.79 3.39 0.12
C SER A 56 7.92 4.04 1.19
N LYS A 57 8.47 4.99 1.95
CA LYS A 57 7.72 5.73 2.96
C LYS A 57 6.57 6.53 2.36
N SER A 58 6.80 7.25 1.26
CA SER A 58 5.74 8.02 0.60
C SER A 58 4.63 7.12 0.05
N ILE A 59 4.97 5.97 -0.52
CA ILE A 59 3.98 5.01 -1.03
C ILE A 59 3.22 4.34 0.14
N GLN A 60 3.89 4.01 1.25
CA GLN A 60 3.20 3.53 2.45
C GLN A 60 2.23 4.56 3.01
N GLU A 61 2.62 5.84 3.06
CA GLU A 61 1.75 6.93 3.47
C GLU A 61 0.56 7.08 2.52
N TYR A 62 0.79 7.01 1.20
CA TYR A 62 -0.27 7.00 0.19
C TYR A 62 -1.23 5.83 0.37
N LEU A 63 -0.72 4.63 0.64
CA LEU A 63 -1.54 3.41 0.81
C LEU A 63 -2.29 3.36 2.14
N ALA A 64 -1.79 4.09 3.14
CA ALA A 64 -2.43 4.31 4.43
C ALA A 64 -3.39 5.52 4.43
N GLN A 65 -3.31 6.39 3.42
CA GLN A 65 -4.23 7.52 3.25
C GLN A 65 -5.59 7.01 2.76
N ASP A 66 -6.60 7.21 3.59
CA ASP A 66 -7.99 6.91 3.28
C ASP A 66 -8.52 7.74 2.11
N SER A 67 -9.61 7.26 1.50
CA SER A 67 -10.60 8.15 0.89
C SER A 67 -11.19 9.05 1.98
N LEU A 68 -10.52 10.18 2.22
CA LEU A 68 -10.77 11.22 3.22
C LEU A 68 -12.25 11.55 3.53
N PRO A 69 -13.21 11.55 2.58
CA PRO A 69 -14.57 12.04 2.86
C PRO A 69 -15.37 11.17 3.84
N LEU A 70 -15.35 9.84 3.70
CA LEU A 70 -16.17 8.95 4.52
C LEU A 70 -15.59 8.77 5.93
N CYS A 71 -14.26 8.66 6.01
CA CYS A 71 -13.57 8.48 7.29
C CYS A 71 -13.67 9.73 8.17
N ALA A 72 -13.52 10.93 7.59
CA ALA A 72 -13.73 12.19 8.32
C ALA A 72 -15.18 12.32 8.83
N ALA A 73 -16.17 11.86 8.05
CA ALA A 73 -17.57 11.88 8.46
C ALA A 73 -17.86 10.91 9.63
N ILE A 74 -17.37 9.67 9.55
CA ILE A 74 -17.53 8.65 10.60
C ILE A 74 -16.76 9.04 11.87
N GLN A 75 -15.51 9.48 11.74
CA GLN A 75 -14.70 9.91 12.89
C GLN A 75 -15.26 11.16 13.57
N ARG A 76 -15.80 12.12 12.81
CA ARG A 76 -16.46 13.30 13.38
C ARG A 76 -17.65 12.88 14.22
N TYR A 77 -18.50 12.00 13.69
CA TYR A 77 -19.67 11.47 14.40
C TYR A 77 -19.29 10.75 15.71
N ILE A 78 -18.24 9.91 15.67
CA ILE A 78 -17.75 9.17 16.83
C ILE A 78 -17.04 10.08 17.85
N LYS A 79 -16.30 11.12 17.42
CA LYS A 79 -15.61 12.04 18.34
C LYS A 79 -16.56 13.00 19.05
N THR A 80 -17.62 13.45 18.39
CA THR A 80 -18.58 14.40 18.99
C THR A 80 -19.53 13.72 19.98
N SER A 81 -19.68 12.40 19.90
CA SER A 81 -20.59 11.63 20.74
C SER A 81 -19.76 10.71 21.64
N LYS A 82 -19.79 10.89 22.97
CA LYS A 82 -19.07 9.99 23.88
C LYS A 82 -19.54 8.55 23.65
N LEU A 83 -18.61 7.59 23.54
CA LEU A 83 -18.91 6.19 23.24
C LEU A 83 -19.95 5.60 24.22
N THR A 84 -19.88 5.99 25.49
CA THR A 84 -20.85 5.62 26.52
C THR A 84 -22.24 6.21 26.25
N THR A 85 -22.32 7.44 25.75
CA THR A 85 -23.59 8.08 25.39
C THR A 85 -24.19 7.49 24.12
N ILE A 86 -23.36 7.08 23.15
CA ILE A 86 -23.81 6.32 21.97
C ILE A 86 -24.40 4.97 22.42
N LEU A 87 -23.69 4.26 23.30
CA LEU A 87 -24.13 2.97 23.85
C LEU A 87 -25.40 3.12 24.70
N ASP A 88 -25.51 4.17 25.52
CA ASP A 88 -26.68 4.45 26.35
C ASP A 88 -27.91 4.80 25.49
N ASP A 89 -27.74 5.61 24.43
CA ASP A 89 -28.83 5.93 23.50
C ASP A 89 -29.25 4.69 22.70
N LEU A 90 -28.30 3.81 22.38
CA LEU A 90 -28.55 2.52 21.76
C LEU A 90 -29.36 1.59 22.64
N ILE A 91 -28.95 1.43 23.89
CA ILE A 91 -29.62 0.59 24.88
C ILE A 91 -31.03 1.12 25.15
N THR A 92 -31.20 2.44 25.19
CA THR A 92 -32.51 3.09 25.40
C THR A 92 -33.43 2.86 24.20
N ARG A 93 -32.96 3.09 22.97
CA ARG A 93 -33.75 2.86 21.74
C ARG A 93 -34.03 1.37 21.46
N LEU A 94 -33.12 0.47 21.84
CA LEU A 94 -33.32 -0.99 21.81
C LEU A 94 -34.46 -1.43 22.73
N LYS A 95 -34.55 -0.82 23.91
CA LYS A 95 -35.64 -1.09 24.88
C LYS A 95 -36.99 -0.56 24.40
N GLU A 96 -37.00 0.43 23.51
CA GLU A 96 -38.21 1.15 23.10
C GLU A 96 -38.78 0.75 21.73
N SER A 97 -38.06 0.03 20.86
CA SER A 97 -38.50 -0.18 19.47
C SER A 97 -38.50 -1.62 18.96
N LYS A 98 -39.56 -2.01 18.23
CA LYS A 98 -39.64 -3.25 17.45
C LYS A 98 -39.05 -3.14 16.01
N THR A 99 -38.68 -1.93 15.54
CA THR A 99 -38.33 -1.70 14.12
C THR A 99 -37.09 -0.82 13.88
N HIS A 100 -36.78 0.17 14.75
CA HIS A 100 -35.61 1.06 14.60
C HIS A 100 -34.31 0.47 15.19
N THR A 101 -34.45 -0.58 15.99
CA THR A 101 -33.36 -1.40 16.53
C THR A 101 -32.51 -2.00 15.41
N ILE A 102 -33.13 -2.49 14.33
CA ILE A 102 -32.42 -3.13 13.21
C ILE A 102 -31.53 -2.12 12.49
N PHE A 103 -32.08 -0.96 12.12
CA PHE A 103 -31.32 0.11 11.46
C PHE A 103 -30.12 0.59 12.30
N THR A 104 -30.32 0.72 13.62
CA THR A 104 -29.27 1.17 14.53
C THR A 104 -28.17 0.10 14.65
N LEU A 105 -28.55 -1.18 14.76
CA LEU A 105 -27.60 -2.30 14.79
C LEU A 105 -26.85 -2.45 13.45
N GLU A 106 -27.52 -2.24 12.31
CA GLU A 106 -26.87 -2.23 10.99
C GLU A 106 -25.84 -1.11 10.85
N SER A 107 -26.15 0.09 11.35
CA SER A 107 -25.22 1.22 11.32
C SER A 107 -23.97 0.95 12.18
N ILE A 108 -24.13 0.31 13.34
CA ILE A 108 -23.00 -0.11 14.18
C ILE A 108 -22.22 -1.21 13.52
N LYS A 109 -22.90 -2.21 12.95
CA LYS A 109 -22.26 -3.31 12.22
C LYS A 109 -21.36 -2.75 11.12
N LEU A 110 -21.88 -1.84 10.29
CA LEU A 110 -21.09 -1.17 9.25
C LEU A 110 -19.89 -0.40 9.83
N ALA A 111 -20.05 0.30 10.95
CA ALA A 111 -18.96 1.02 11.60
C ALA A 111 -17.88 0.08 12.17
N LEU A 112 -18.29 -1.08 12.72
CA LEU A 112 -17.38 -2.11 13.22
C LEU A 112 -16.67 -2.82 12.07
N GLU A 113 -17.38 -3.25 11.04
CA GLU A 113 -16.83 -3.84 9.82
C GLU A 113 -15.82 -2.89 9.16
N TYR A 114 -16.14 -1.59 9.11
CA TYR A 114 -15.21 -0.58 8.64
C TYR A 114 -13.95 -0.52 9.51
N ARG A 115 -14.08 -0.46 10.83
CA ARG A 115 -12.93 -0.45 11.75
C ARG A 115 -12.06 -1.70 11.59
N GLU A 116 -12.67 -2.87 11.47
CA GLU A 116 -11.96 -4.13 11.23
C GLU A 116 -11.22 -4.11 9.90
N SER A 117 -11.86 -3.64 8.82
CA SER A 117 -11.22 -3.47 7.52
C SER A 117 -10.04 -2.50 7.57
N GLN A 118 -10.13 -1.45 8.39
CA GLN A 118 -9.05 -0.46 8.56
C GLN A 118 -7.86 -1.03 9.32
N ILE A 119 -8.12 -1.79 10.40
CA ILE A 119 -7.07 -2.49 11.13
C ILE A 119 -6.39 -3.52 10.22
N ALA A 120 -7.16 -4.26 9.42
CA ALA A 120 -6.64 -5.19 8.44
C ALA A 120 -5.80 -4.47 7.37
N ARG A 121 -6.29 -3.34 6.84
CA ARG A 121 -5.57 -2.51 5.87
C ARG A 121 -4.24 -1.99 6.41
N LEU A 122 -4.25 -1.39 7.60
CA LEU A 122 -3.04 -0.87 8.25
C LEU A 122 -2.03 -1.98 8.52
N ARG A 123 -2.48 -3.16 8.97
CA ARG A 123 -1.61 -4.32 9.11
C ARG A 123 -0.99 -4.71 7.78
N LYS A 124 -1.80 -4.79 6.73
CA LYS A 124 -1.36 -5.16 5.38
C LYS A 124 -0.33 -4.18 4.79
N VAL A 125 -0.51 -2.88 5.02
CA VAL A 125 0.47 -1.85 4.63
C VAL A 125 1.76 -1.97 5.44
N LYS A 126 1.68 -2.25 6.73
CA LYS A 126 2.86 -2.45 7.59
C LYS A 126 3.68 -3.69 7.20
N GLU A 127 3.00 -4.73 6.76
CA GLU A 127 3.56 -6.02 6.35
C GLU A 127 3.77 -6.11 4.83
N LEU A 128 3.74 -4.98 4.11
CA LEU A 128 3.89 -4.99 2.67
C LEU A 128 5.26 -5.54 2.26
N ILE A 129 5.28 -6.19 1.11
CA ILE A 129 6.50 -6.69 0.48
C ILE A 129 6.95 -5.64 -0.54
N TRP A 130 8.12 -5.06 -0.32
CA TRP A 130 8.71 -4.09 -1.24
C TRP A 130 9.69 -4.79 -2.17
N VAL A 131 9.48 -4.66 -3.47
CA VAL A 131 10.33 -5.26 -4.50
C VAL A 131 10.89 -4.15 -5.38
N GLU A 132 12.20 -4.09 -5.52
CA GLU A 132 12.85 -3.30 -6.57
C GLU A 132 13.02 -4.16 -7.82
N HIS A 133 12.74 -3.56 -8.97
CA HIS A 133 12.90 -4.19 -10.28
C HIS A 133 13.85 -3.34 -11.15
N TYR A 134 14.83 -4.01 -11.76
CA TYR A 134 15.82 -3.42 -12.65
C TYR A 134 15.75 -4.06 -14.02
N ASN A 135 15.37 -3.27 -15.03
CA ASN A 135 15.44 -3.69 -16.42
C ASN A 135 16.88 -4.11 -16.80
N ALA A 136 17.03 -5.13 -17.62
CA ALA A 136 18.29 -5.58 -18.21
C ALA A 136 19.09 -4.47 -18.93
N SER A 137 18.45 -3.39 -19.39
CA SER A 137 19.11 -2.24 -20.01
C SER A 137 19.86 -1.33 -19.03
N LEU A 138 19.67 -1.52 -17.72
CA LEU A 138 20.27 -0.70 -16.68
C LEU A 138 21.55 -1.35 -16.14
N GLY A 139 22.64 -0.58 -16.06
CA GLY A 139 23.95 -1.05 -15.57
C GLY A 139 23.99 -1.49 -14.09
N LEU A 140 22.90 -1.30 -13.34
CA LEU A 140 22.74 -1.77 -11.95
C LEU A 140 22.20 -3.21 -11.86
N ASN A 141 21.86 -3.85 -12.98
CA ASN A 141 21.50 -5.27 -13.00
C ASN A 141 22.76 -6.13 -12.78
N LEU A 142 23.17 -6.27 -11.51
CA LEU A 142 24.30 -7.10 -11.06
C LEU A 142 23.94 -8.60 -11.06
N GLY A 143 23.16 -9.05 -12.06
CA GLY A 143 22.65 -10.42 -12.17
C GLY A 143 21.35 -10.69 -11.43
N TYR A 144 20.70 -9.65 -10.87
CA TYR A 144 19.41 -9.76 -10.20
C TYR A 144 18.43 -8.73 -10.78
N GLU A 145 17.43 -9.22 -11.51
CA GLU A 145 16.36 -8.40 -12.09
C GLU A 145 15.38 -7.91 -11.00
N TYR A 146 15.18 -8.71 -9.95
CA TYR A 146 14.30 -8.39 -8.82
C TYR A 146 15.06 -8.51 -7.49
N MET A 147 14.83 -7.54 -6.61
CA MET A 147 15.38 -7.51 -5.26
C MET A 147 14.25 -7.23 -4.27
N GLU A 148 14.05 -8.12 -3.29
CA GLU A 148 13.18 -7.80 -2.16
C GLU A 148 13.93 -6.87 -1.19
N VAL A 149 13.27 -5.80 -0.76
CA VAL A 149 13.85 -4.80 0.14
C VAL A 149 13.13 -4.84 1.47
N SER A 150 13.90 -5.08 2.51
CA SER A 150 13.46 -4.96 3.90
C SER A 150 14.07 -3.72 4.53
N PHE A 151 13.35 -3.07 5.44
CA PHE A 151 13.83 -1.88 6.14
C PHE A 151 14.09 -2.22 7.61
N VAL A 152 15.28 -1.87 8.10
CA VAL A 152 15.65 -2.11 9.50
C VAL A 152 14.77 -1.25 10.41
N PRO A 153 14.10 -1.84 11.43
CA PRO A 153 13.27 -1.07 12.35
C PRO A 153 14.06 0.04 13.05
N GLY A 154 13.48 1.24 13.11
CA GLY A 154 14.04 2.40 13.80
C GLY A 154 15.01 3.24 12.95
N THR A 155 15.87 2.62 12.14
CA THR A 155 16.81 3.34 11.27
C THR A 155 16.32 3.51 9.84
N TRP A 156 15.32 2.72 9.42
CA TRP A 156 14.84 2.67 8.03
C TRP A 156 15.94 2.35 7.00
N GLY A 157 17.06 1.78 7.45
CA GLY A 157 18.14 1.34 6.57
C GLY A 157 17.64 0.20 5.66
N PRO A 158 17.68 0.36 4.32
CA PRO A 158 17.28 -0.69 3.39
C PRO A 158 18.29 -1.84 3.36
N LYS A 159 17.77 -3.07 3.22
CA LYS A 159 18.53 -4.29 2.98
C LYS A 159 17.90 -5.03 1.81
N TRP A 160 18.69 -5.21 0.76
CA TRP A 160 18.29 -5.92 -0.46
C TRP A 160 18.64 -7.40 -0.38
N THR A 161 17.70 -8.23 -0.82
CA THR A 161 17.88 -9.68 -0.97
C THR A 161 17.50 -10.06 -2.40
N GLY A 162 18.43 -10.70 -3.12
CA GLY A 162 18.18 -11.18 -4.48
C GLY A 162 17.05 -12.19 -4.53
N THR A 163 16.14 -12.02 -5.48
CA THR A 163 15.00 -12.90 -5.67
C THR A 163 14.70 -13.13 -7.15
N THR A 164 13.74 -14.01 -7.44
CA THR A 164 13.27 -14.32 -8.79
C THR A 164 11.74 -14.18 -8.84
N ILE A 165 11.18 -13.97 -10.02
CA ILE A 165 9.72 -13.93 -10.20
C ILE A 165 9.04 -15.22 -9.75
N SER A 166 9.71 -16.37 -9.89
CA SER A 166 9.19 -17.66 -9.42
C SER A 166 9.13 -17.72 -7.89
N ALA A 167 10.19 -17.27 -7.21
CA ALA A 167 10.22 -17.22 -5.75
C ALA A 167 9.21 -16.21 -5.18
N LEU A 168 9.06 -15.04 -5.83
CA LEU A 168 8.02 -14.06 -5.48
C LEU A 168 6.62 -14.62 -5.69
N SER A 169 6.38 -15.31 -6.81
CA SER A 169 5.09 -15.96 -7.08
C SER A 169 4.75 -17.00 -6.02
N GLU A 170 5.72 -17.83 -5.62
CA GLU A 170 5.57 -18.84 -4.58
C GLU A 170 5.31 -18.23 -3.20
N SER A 171 6.07 -17.20 -2.80
CA SER A 171 5.96 -16.60 -1.46
C SER A 171 4.71 -15.73 -1.28
N THR A 172 4.20 -15.14 -2.37
CA THR A 172 3.08 -14.19 -2.32
C THR A 172 1.75 -14.76 -2.83
N GLY A 173 1.80 -15.86 -3.59
CA GLY A 173 0.63 -16.44 -4.25
C GLY A 173 0.11 -15.66 -5.46
N TYR A 174 0.79 -14.59 -5.91
CA TYR A 174 0.47 -13.94 -7.18
C TYR A 174 1.03 -14.73 -8.36
N PRO A 175 0.35 -14.78 -9.51
CA PRO A 175 0.88 -15.45 -10.69
C PRO A 175 2.08 -14.66 -11.25
N ILE A 176 3.03 -15.37 -11.87
CA ILE A 176 4.26 -14.80 -12.43
C ILE A 176 3.99 -13.58 -13.34
N ALA A 177 2.89 -13.60 -14.10
CA ALA A 177 2.52 -12.53 -15.01
C ALA A 177 2.35 -11.16 -14.32
N GLU A 178 1.93 -11.12 -13.05
CA GLU A 178 1.77 -9.86 -12.30
C GLU A 178 3.11 -9.20 -11.97
N PHE A 179 4.17 -9.99 -11.86
CA PHE A 179 5.52 -9.49 -11.62
C PHE A 179 6.21 -9.00 -12.90
N GLN A 180 5.77 -9.46 -14.07
CA GLN A 180 6.36 -9.07 -15.35
C GLN A 180 6.04 -7.62 -15.68
N ILE A 181 7.09 -6.80 -15.77
CA ILE A 181 6.98 -5.39 -16.14
C ILE A 181 7.25 -5.25 -17.63
N ASP A 182 6.31 -4.63 -18.35
CA ASP A 182 6.50 -4.34 -19.77
C ASP A 182 7.73 -3.42 -19.97
N PRO A 183 8.72 -3.84 -20.77
CA PRO A 183 9.89 -3.01 -21.05
C PRO A 183 9.52 -1.61 -21.59
N SER A 184 8.43 -1.48 -22.34
CA SER A 184 7.98 -0.19 -22.88
C SER A 184 7.53 0.78 -21.78
N ALA A 185 6.95 0.28 -20.68
CA ALA A 185 6.45 1.09 -19.57
C ALA A 185 7.58 1.82 -18.82
N VAL A 186 8.79 1.25 -18.79
CA VAL A 186 9.96 1.86 -18.11
C VAL A 186 10.82 2.74 -19.02
N HIS A 187 10.45 2.86 -20.30
CA HIS A 187 11.10 3.71 -21.31
C HIS A 187 10.24 4.93 -21.71
N LEU A 188 9.09 5.14 -21.06
CA LEU A 188 8.24 6.29 -21.33
C LEU A 188 9.01 7.62 -21.13
N PRO A 189 8.83 8.60 -22.04
CA PRO A 189 9.59 9.86 -22.06
C PRO A 189 9.36 10.75 -20.84
#